data_AF-A0A7W4C796-F1
#
_entry.id   AF-A0A7W4C796-F1
#
_cell.length_a   1.000
_cell.length_b   1.000
_cell.length_c   1.000
_cell.angle_alpha   90.00
_cell.angle_beta   90.00
_cell.angle_gamma   90.00
#
_symmetry.space_group_name_H-M   'P 1'
#
loop_
_entity.id
_entity.type
_entity.pdbx_description
1 polymer ?
#
loop_
_entity_poly.entity_id
_entity_poly.type
_entity_poly.pdbx_seq_one_letter_code
_entity_poly.pdbx_strand_id
1 'polypeptide(L)' 'DRLHMHSIAKVQEALTAQLAKVPRSQPVPEALIEARWMIEEYRVSCFAQVLGTAYPISEKRVLSSISQV' A
#
# COMPACT_ATOMS: atom_id res chain seq x y z
N ASP A 1 4.31 17.09 -7.43
CA ASP A 1 3.82 15.74 -7.78
C ASP A 1 4.87 14.62 -7.76
N ARG A 2 6.09 14.83 -8.27
CA ARG A 2 7.18 13.81 -8.25
C ARG A 2 7.43 13.14 -6.90
N LEU A 3 7.29 13.87 -5.79
CA LEU A 3 7.41 13.32 -4.43
C LEU A 3 6.32 12.28 -4.12
N HIS A 4 5.06 12.55 -4.47
CA HIS A 4 3.97 11.60 -4.29
C HIS A 4 4.19 10.34 -5.13
N MET A 5 4.62 10.51 -6.39
CA MET A 5 4.97 9.39 -7.25
C MET A 5 6.10 8.53 -6.66
N HIS A 6 7.11 9.15 -6.07
CA HIS A 6 8.19 8.42 -5.40
C HIS A 6 7.69 7.66 -4.17
N SER A 7 6.87 8.29 -3.32
CA SER A 7 6.27 7.65 -2.15
C SER A 7 5.35 6.49 -2.53
N ILE A 8 4.58 6.61 -3.60
CA ILE A 8 3.70 5.53 -4.11
C ILE A 8 4.53 4.37 -4.65
N ALA A 9 5.55 4.65 -5.46
CA ALA A 9 6.46 3.61 -5.98
C ALA A 9 7.10 2.82 -4.83
N LYS A 10 7.56 3.51 -3.79
CA LYS A 10 8.15 2.88 -2.61
C LYS A 10 7.21 1.90 -1.89
N VAL A 11 5.94 2.25 -1.71
CA VAL A 11 4.98 1.32 -1.07
C VAL A 11 4.58 0.16 -1.99
N GLN A 12 4.52 0.39 -3.30
CA GLN A 12 4.26 -0.67 -4.29
C GLN A 12 5.42 -1.66 -4.37
N GLU A 13 6.66 -1.18 -4.33
CA GLU A 13 7.87 -2.00 -4.26
C GLU A 13 7.89 -2.84 -2.98
N ALA A 14 7.57 -2.23 -1.83
CA ALA A 14 7.48 -2.95 -0.55
C ALA A 14 6.43 -4.07 -0.60
N LEU A 15 5.23 -3.80 -1.14
CA LEU A 15 4.18 -4.82 -1.27
C LEU A 15 4.62 -5.95 -2.21
N THR A 16 5.22 -5.61 -3.35
CA THR A 16 5.70 -6.60 -4.34
C THR A 16 6.79 -7.49 -3.74
N ALA A 17 7.74 -6.89 -3.01
CA ALA A 17 8.80 -7.61 -2.34
C ALA A 17 8.26 -8.56 -1.26
N GLN A 18 7.20 -8.18 -0.54
CA GLN A 18 6.59 -9.03 0.47
C GLN A 18 5.74 -10.14 -0.16
N LEU A 19 4.99 -9.85 -1.22
CA LEU A 19 4.25 -10.86 -2.00
C LEU A 19 5.20 -11.92 -2.60
N ALA A 20 6.39 -11.52 -3.04
CA ALA A 20 7.39 -12.45 -3.58
C ALA A 20 7.90 -13.47 -2.56
N LYS A 21 7.78 -13.19 -1.25
CA LYS A 21 8.15 -14.12 -0.17
C LYS A 21 7.04 -15.12 0.15
N VAL A 22 5.80 -14.85 -0.26
CA VAL A 22 4.67 -15.75 -0.01
C VAL A 22 4.81 -16.98 -0.92
N PRO A 23 4.90 -18.20 -0.35
CA PRO A 23 4.94 -19.42 -1.15
C PRO A 23 3.68 -19.55 -2.01
N ARG A 24 3.83 -19.94 -3.28
CA ARG A 24 2.68 -20.13 -4.19
C ARG A 24 1.67 -21.18 -3.74
N SER A 25 2.08 -22.07 -2.83
CA SER A 25 1.22 -23.09 -2.22
C SER A 25 0.36 -22.57 -1.07
N GLN A 26 0.60 -21.35 -0.60
CA GLN A 26 -0.15 -20.74 0.50
C GLN A 26 -1.01 -19.58 -0.02
N PRO A 27 -2.18 -19.32 0.59
CA PRO A 27 -2.95 -18.13 0.28
C PRO A 27 -2.15 -16.87 0.63
N VAL A 28 -2.41 -15.79 -0.11
CA VAL A 28 -1.82 -14.48 0.20
C VAL A 28 -2.35 -14.03 1.57
N PRO A 29 -1.48 -13.62 2.51
CA PRO A 29 -1.90 -13.10 3.81
C PRO A 29 -2.84 -11.90 3.66
N GLU A 30 -3.90 -11.86 4.48
CA GLU A 30 -4.95 -10.83 4.42
C GLU A 30 -4.37 -9.41 4.50
N ALA A 31 -3.37 -9.19 5.35
CA ALA A 31 -2.69 -7.90 5.47
C ALA A 31 -2.01 -7.42 4.17
N LEU A 32 -1.56 -8.31 3.28
CA LEU A 32 -1.02 -7.92 1.96
C LEU A 32 -2.13 -7.59 0.97
N ILE A 33 -3.29 -8.25 1.08
CA ILE A 33 -4.48 -7.95 0.27
C ILE A 33 -5.02 -6.57 0.69
N GLU A 34 -5.12 -6.31 1.99
CA GLU A 34 -5.50 -5.02 2.54
C GLU A 34 -4.51 -3.92 2.15
N ALA A 35 -3.20 -4.18 2.25
CA ALA A 35 -2.17 -3.23 1.84
C ALA A 35 -2.32 -2.78 0.38
N ARG A 36 -2.79 -3.65 -0.53
CA ARG A 36 -3.09 -3.26 -1.91
C ARG A 36 -4.20 -2.21 -1.98
N TRP A 37 -5.27 -2.36 -1.21
CA TRP A 37 -6.33 -1.35 -1.12
C TRP A 37 -5.86 -0.07 -0.43
N MET A 38 -5.04 -0.19 0.62
CA MET A 38 -4.43 0.96 1.29
C MET A 38 -3.57 1.82 0.34
N ILE A 39 -2.90 1.21 -0.65
CA ILE A 39 -2.16 1.96 -1.68
C ILE A 39 -3.11 2.79 -2.54
N GLU A 40 -4.27 2.26 -2.92
CA GLU A 40 -5.25 3.01 -3.72
C GLU A 40 -5.84 4.18 -2.92
N GLU A 41 -6.18 3.98 -1.65
CA GLU A 41 -6.57 5.07 -0.74
C GLU A 41 -5.45 6.12 -0.62
N TYR A 42 -4.19 5.68 -0.52
CA TYR A 42 -3.05 6.59 -0.45
C TYR A 42 -2.89 7.42 -1.74
N ARG A 43 -3.14 6.82 -2.91
CA ARG A 43 -3.14 7.54 -4.20
C ARG A 43 -4.25 8.59 -4.25
N VAL A 44 -5.45 8.26 -3.75
CA VAL A 44 -6.54 9.23 -3.63
C VAL A 44 -6.14 10.38 -2.71
N SER A 45 -5.52 10.10 -1.56
CA SER A 45 -4.98 11.14 -0.67
C SER A 45 -3.93 12.03 -1.33
N CYS A 46 -3.12 11.50 -2.25
CA CYS A 46 -2.07 12.25 -2.93
C CYS A 46 -2.56 13.09 -4.11
N PHE A 47 -3.56 12.62 -4.87
CA PHE A 47 -3.94 13.23 -6.15
C PHE A 47 -5.40 13.66 -6.26
N ALA A 48 -6.29 13.12 -5.43
CA ALA A 48 -7.72 13.33 -5.49
C ALA A 48 -8.29 13.75 -4.13
N GLN A 49 -7.67 14.76 -3.51
CA GLN A 49 -8.03 15.22 -2.16
C GLN A 49 -9.49 15.62 -2.01
N VAL A 50 -10.12 16.13 -3.07
CA VAL A 50 -11.55 16.50 -3.08
C VAL A 50 -12.47 15.28 -2.92
N LEU A 51 -12.05 14.10 -3.37
CA LEU A 51 -12.82 12.87 -3.22
C LEU A 51 -12.82 12.36 -1.76
N GLY A 52 -11.75 12.66 -1.02
CA GLY A 52 -11.53 12.12 0.32
C GLY A 52 -11.11 10.65 0.30
N THR A 53 -10.77 10.11 1.47
CA THR A 53 -10.36 8.71 1.66
C THR A 53 -11.31 8.05 2.66
N ALA A 54 -11.47 6.73 2.56
CA ALA A 54 -12.36 5.99 3.46
C ALA A 54 -11.89 6.04 4.93
N TYR A 55 -10.58 6.20 5.15
CA TYR A 55 -9.94 6.32 6.46
C TYR A 55 -8.61 7.09 6.35
N PRO A 56 -8.08 7.65 7.46
CA PRO A 56 -6.80 8.34 7.43
C PRO A 56 -5.66 7.42 6.97
N ILE A 57 -5.01 7.80 5.87
CA ILE A 57 -3.98 7.00 5.20
C ILE A 57 -2.70 7.82 4.97
N SER A 58 -1.56 7.13 4.98
CA SER A 58 -0.24 7.72 4.69
C SER A 58 0.76 6.64 4.30
N GLU A 59 1.88 7.03 3.67
CA GLU A 59 2.99 6.12 3.32
C GLU A 59 3.37 5.20 4.49
N LYS A 60 3.56 5.78 5.68
CA LYS A 60 3.93 5.06 6.89
C LYS A 60 2.88 4.02 7.31
N ARG A 61 1.59 4.32 7.16
CA ARG A 61 0.50 3.39 7.49
C ARG A 61 0.50 2.19 6.55
N VAL A 62 0.68 2.42 5.25
CA VAL A 62 0.79 1.35 4.24
C VAL A 62 1.98 0.45 4.54
N LEU A 63 3.17 1.02 4.76
CA LEU A 63 4.39 0.25 5.07
C LEU A 63 4.25 -0.58 6.35
N SER A 64 3.57 -0.04 7.36
CA SER A 64 3.28 -0.76 8.60
C SER A 64 2.43 -2.00 8.35
N SER A 65 1.38 -1.89 7.53
CA SER A 65 0.51 -3.03 7.17
C SER A 65 1.27 -4.11 6.43
N ILE A 66 2.16 -3.73 5.51
CA ILE A 66 3.00 -4.68 4.75
C ILE A 66 3.98 -5.43 5.67
N SER A 67 4.50 -4.74 6.68
CA SER A 67 5.51 -5.27 7.60
C SER A 67 4.94 -6.18 8.70
N GLN A 68 3.62 -6.27 8.84
CA GLN A 68 2.94 -7.12 9.82
C GLN A 68 2.81 -8.59 9.38
N VAL A 69 3.44 -8.96 8.25
CA VAL A 69 3.41 -10.29 7.63
C VAL A 69 4.77 -10.97 7.70
#